data_AF-A0A957WS31-F1
#
_entry.id   AF-A0A957WS31-F1
#
_cell.length_a   1.000
_cell.length_b   1.000
_cell.length_c   1.000
_cell.angle_alpha   90.00
_cell.angle_beta   90.00
_cell.angle_gamma   90.00
#
_symmetry.space_group_name_H-M   'P 1'
#
loop_
_entity.id
_entity.type
_entity.pdbx_description
1 polymer ?
#
loop_
_entity_poly.entity_id
_entity_poly.type
_entity_poly.pdbx_seq_one_letter_code
_entity_poly.pdbx_strand_id
1 'polypeptide(L)' 'MAHFFISVNSSSYAVEVYERLGVEPCGPKETKHGISYIPMKRRRAF' A
#
# COMPACT_ATOMS: atom_id res chain seq x y z
N MET A 1 5.30 17.91 15.30
CA MET A 1 4.34 17.78 14.19
C MET A 1 4.05 16.29 13.99
N ALA A 2 2.79 15.86 13.98
CA ALA A 2 2.45 14.46 13.71
C ALA A 2 2.65 14.16 12.22
N HIS A 3 3.42 13.12 11.91
CA HIS A 3 3.56 12.58 10.56
C HIS A 3 2.48 11.52 10.36
N PHE A 4 1.41 11.87 9.65
CA PHE A 4 0.38 10.91 9.25
C PHE A 4 0.85 10.18 7.98
N PHE A 5 1.04 8.88 8.09
CA PHE A 5 1.29 7.99 6.95
C PHE A 5 0.05 7.14 6.72
N ILE A 6 -0.37 7.03 5.46
CA ILE A 6 -1.43 6.09 5.06
C ILE A 6 -0.73 4.84 4.56
N SER A 7 -1.04 3.69 5.14
CA SER A 7 -0.65 2.37 4.65
C SER A 7 -1.89 1.58 4.25
N VAL A 8 -1.72 0.69 3.27
CA VAL A 8 -2.77 -0.22 2.81
C VAL A 8 -2.17 -1.56 2.42
N ASN A 9 -2.87 -2.63 2.76
CA ASN A 9 -2.62 -3.97 2.24
C ASN A 9 -3.50 -4.15 1.00
N SER A 10 -2.91 -3.97 -0.18
CA SER A 10 -3.64 -3.99 -1.44
C SER A 10 -3.78 -5.41 -1.97
N SER A 11 -4.98 -5.78 -2.44
CA SER A 11 -5.12 -6.95 -3.31
C SER A 11 -4.37 -6.73 -4.61
N SER A 12 -3.80 -7.79 -5.20
CA SER A 12 -2.94 -7.64 -6.39
C SER A 12 -3.60 -6.93 -7.57
N TYR A 13 -4.92 -7.06 -7.73
CA TYR A 13 -5.68 -6.37 -8.78
C TYR A 13 -5.89 -4.87 -8.55
N ALA A 14 -5.70 -4.38 -7.32
CA ALA A 14 -5.96 -2.99 -6.95
C ALA A 14 -4.69 -2.13 -6.91
N VAL A 15 -3.51 -2.73 -7.10
CA VAL A 15 -2.22 -2.01 -7.05
C VAL A 15 -2.21 -0.79 -7.96
N GLU A 16 -2.59 -0.96 -9.22
CA GLU A 16 -2.57 0.14 -10.21
C GLU A 16 -3.50 1.30 -9.80
N VAL A 17 -4.63 1.00 -9.14
CA VAL A 17 -5.54 2.03 -8.63
C VAL A 17 -4.88 2.82 -7.51
N TYR A 18 -4.22 2.14 -6.57
CA TYR A 18 -3.52 2.76 -5.46
C TYR A 18 -2.31 3.57 -5.91
N GLU A 19 -1.59 3.11 -6.93
CA GLU A 19 -0.48 3.86 -7.56
C GLU A 19 -0.95 5.19 -8.15
N ARG A 20 -2.09 5.20 -8.84
CA ARG A 20 -2.71 6.45 -9.36
C ARG A 20 -3.12 7.42 -8.25
N LEU A 21 -3.36 6.93 -7.04
CA LEU A 21 -3.65 7.74 -5.85
C LEU A 21 -2.39 8.18 -5.09
N GLY A 22 -1.21 7.85 -5.61
CA GLY A 22 0.09 8.19 -5.02
C GLY A 22 0.51 7.28 -3.87
N VAL A 23 -0.07 6.08 -3.78
CA VAL A 23 0.33 5.04 -2.83
C VAL A 23 1.24 4.05 -3.56
N GLU A 24 2.42 3.80 -3.04
CA GLU A 24 3.46 2.99 -3.69
C GLU A 24 3.66 1.66 -2.95
N PRO A 25 3.99 0.55 -3.65
CA PRO A 25 4.42 -0.69 -3.01
C PRO A 25 5.62 -0.45 -2.09
N CYS A 26 5.59 -1.03 -0.90
CA CYS A 26 6.67 -0.89 0.08
C CYS A 26 7.24 -2.23 0.56
N GLY A 27 6.87 -3.34 -0.08
CA GLY A 27 7.36 -4.67 0.23
C GLY A 27 6.86 -5.71 -0.77
N PRO A 28 7.34 -6.97 -0.64
CA PRO A 28 6.90 -8.07 -1.48
C PRO A 28 5.44 -8.45 -1.20
N LYS A 29 4.84 -9.22 -2.11
CA LYS A 29 3.54 -9.87 -1.85
C LYS A 29 3.66 -10.81 -0.66
N GLU A 30 2.74 -10.67 0.29
CA GLU A 30 2.63 -11.52 1.47
C GLU A 30 1.34 -12.33 1.43
N THR A 31 1.31 -13.46 2.12
CA THR A 31 0.08 -14.21 2.39
C THR A 31 -0.01 -14.50 3.88
N LYS A 32 -1.04 -13.98 4.54
CA LYS A 32 -1.25 -14.12 5.99
C LYS A 32 -2.68 -14.56 6.26
N HIS A 33 -2.85 -15.62 7.05
CA HIS A 33 -4.16 -16.22 7.36
C HIS A 33 -5.00 -16.52 6.11
N GLY A 34 -4.37 -16.97 5.02
CA GLY A 34 -5.05 -17.27 3.75
C GLY A 34 -5.33 -16.06 2.85
N ILE A 35 -4.99 -14.83 3.26
CA ILE A 35 -5.20 -13.62 2.48
C ILE A 35 -3.88 -13.15 1.88
N SER A 36 -3.83 -13.04 0.55
CA SER A 36 -2.69 -12.45 -0.16
C SER A 36 -2.87 -10.95 -0.36
N TYR A 37 -1.83 -10.17 -0.06
CA TYR A 37 -1.80 -8.72 -0.29
C TYR A 37 -0.39 -8.23 -0.64
N ILE A 38 -0.32 -7.03 -1.20
CA ILE A 38 0.92 -6.28 -1.41
C ILE A 38 0.88 -5.08 -0.46
N PRO A 39 1.85 -4.94 0.47
CA PRO A 39 1.90 -3.80 1.37
C PRO A 39 2.28 -2.55 0.58
N MET A 40 1.50 -1.49 0.75
CA MET A 40 1.70 -0.20 0.08
C MET A 40 1.62 0.95 1.09
N LYS A 41 2.28 2.07 0.79
CA LYS A 41 2.27 3.27 1.64
C LYS A 41 2.19 4.54 0.78
N ARG A 42 1.56 5.59 1.31
CA ARG A 42 1.61 6.92 0.69
C ARG A 42 2.76 7.72 1.30
N ARG A 43 3.74 8.10 0.47
CA ARG A 43 4.76 9.07 0.87
C ARG A 43 4.11 10.45 0.93
N ARG A 44 4.32 11.19 2.03
CA ARG A 44 3.79 12.56 2.19
C ARG A 44 4.26 13.42 1.01
N ALA A 45 3.33 14.03 0.30
CA ALA A 45 3.60 15.13 -0.63
C ALA A 45 2.98 16.39 -0.01
N PHE A 46 3.71 17.01 0.92
CA PHE A 46 3.59 18.41 1.36
C PHE A 46 4.90 18.79 2.04
#